data_AF-A0A9D6TXN8-F1
#
_entry.id   AF-A0A9D6TXN8-F1
#
_cell.length_a   1.000
_cell.length_b   1.000
_cell.length_c   1.000
_cell.angle_alpha   90.00
_cell.angle_beta   90.00
_cell.angle_gamma   90.00
#
_symmetry.space_group_name_H-M   'P 1'
#
loop_
_entity.id
_entity.type
_entity.pdbx_description
1 polymer ?
#
loop_
_entity_poly.entity_id
_entity_poly.type
_entity_poly.pdbx_seq_one_letter_code
_entity_poly.pdbx_strand_id
1 'polypeptide(L)'
;MVALKMLLILMVFIGVAVSYGQERPKDQPVEAQGSAEVREYRAAIAPYVEEARRSYPNARKRYLSGLPPGHTFFVVTKLRDRKGTEEQVFVVVTSIRHGRISGQIASEILGVSGYRKGDTHSFSEGELMDWVITRPDGTEEGNVVGKFLDEWQKTRRRK
;
A
#
# COMPACT_ATOMS: atom_id res chain seq x y z
N MET A 1 -46.06 30.71 -13.83
CA MET A 1 -44.90 29.83 -14.10
C MET A 1 -44.40 29.33 -12.75
N VAL A 2 -44.85 28.16 -12.27
CA VAL A 2 -44.28 26.81 -12.57
C VAL A 2 -42.80 26.84 -12.20
N ALA A 3 -42.22 26.08 -11.27
CA ALA A 3 -42.50 24.83 -10.54
C ALA A 3 -41.26 24.68 -9.59
N LEU A 4 -41.09 23.82 -8.60
CA LEU A 4 -41.84 22.76 -7.94
C LEU A 4 -40.88 22.24 -6.83
N LYS A 5 -41.46 21.94 -5.67
CA LYS A 5 -41.11 20.95 -4.62
C LYS A 5 -39.87 20.06 -4.92
N MET A 6 -39.07 19.61 -3.94
CA MET A 6 -39.54 18.89 -2.77
C MET A 6 -38.39 18.60 -1.79
N LEU A 7 -38.68 18.82 -0.50
CA LEU A 7 -37.97 18.29 0.66
C LEU A 7 -38.27 16.79 0.80
N LEU A 8 -37.27 15.96 1.11
CA LEU A 8 -37.50 14.71 1.83
C LEU A 8 -36.41 14.52 2.88
N ILE A 9 -36.82 14.63 4.14
CA ILE A 9 -36.11 14.21 5.34
C ILE A 9 -36.56 12.77 5.63
N LEU A 10 -35.65 11.86 5.96
CA LEU A 10 -35.97 10.71 6.82
C LEU A 10 -34.78 10.31 7.71
N MET A 11 -35.13 9.99 8.96
CA MET A 11 -34.35 9.81 10.19
C MET A 11 -33.60 8.47 10.36
N VAL A 12 -32.43 8.57 11.01
CA VAL A 12 -31.89 7.84 12.20
C VAL A 12 -31.94 6.31 12.26
N PHE A 13 -30.77 5.69 12.50
CA PHE A 13 -30.58 4.71 13.59
C PHE A 13 -29.21 4.86 14.26
N ILE A 14 -29.24 4.78 15.59
CA ILE A 14 -28.12 4.87 16.53
C ILE A 14 -27.29 3.59 16.47
N GLY A 15 -25.97 3.75 16.44
CA GLY A 15 -25.01 2.71 16.78
C GLY A 15 -23.71 3.37 17.21
N VAL A 16 -23.51 3.53 18.52
CA VAL A 16 -22.21 3.93 19.06
C VAL A 16 -21.26 2.75 18.83
N ALA A 17 -20.53 2.79 17.71
CA ALA A 17 -19.32 2.01 17.56
C ALA A 17 -18.17 2.87 18.08
N VAL A 18 -17.66 2.51 19.25
CA VAL A 18 -16.41 3.05 19.78
C VAL A 18 -15.30 2.69 18.79
N SER A 19 -14.93 3.63 17.92
CA SER A 19 -13.79 3.45 17.02
C SER A 19 -12.52 3.83 17.76
N TYR A 20 -11.93 2.89 18.51
CA TYR A 20 -10.50 2.95 18.83
C TYR A 20 -9.70 2.44 17.63
N GLY A 21 -9.83 3.14 16.51
CA GLY A 21 -8.91 3.05 15.40
C GLY A 21 -8.19 4.38 15.35
N GLN A 22 -6.95 4.44 15.85
CA GLN A 22 -6.04 5.48 15.40
C GLN A 22 -6.04 5.40 13.87
N GLU A 23 -6.60 6.42 13.21
CA GLU A 23 -6.58 6.53 11.76
C GLU A 23 -5.11 6.50 11.36
N ARG A 24 -4.65 5.36 10.82
CA ARG A 24 -3.33 5.31 10.19
C ARG A 24 -3.31 6.42 9.16
N PRO A 25 -2.21 7.20 9.04
CA PRO A 25 -2.05 8.08 7.90
C PRO A 25 -2.39 7.28 6.65
N LYS A 26 -3.45 7.67 5.94
CA LYS A 26 -3.79 7.03 4.67
C LYS A 26 -2.56 7.21 3.80
N ASP A 27 -1.98 6.12 3.32
CA ASP A 27 -0.84 6.17 2.40
C ASP A 27 -1.17 7.16 1.29
N GLN A 28 -0.46 8.29 1.29
CA GLN A 28 -0.62 9.29 0.24
C GLN A 28 0.35 8.91 -0.87
N PRO A 29 -0.15 8.59 -2.06
CA PRO A 29 0.72 8.30 -3.19
C PRO A 29 1.59 9.53 -3.47
N VAL A 30 2.89 9.29 -3.64
CA VAL A 30 3.82 10.29 -4.12
C VAL A 30 3.66 10.37 -5.63
N GLU A 31 2.94 11.38 -6.11
CA GLU A 31 3.00 11.77 -7.52
C GLU A 31 4.35 12.46 -7.78
N ALA A 32 5.32 11.73 -8.34
CA ALA A 32 6.53 12.34 -8.87
C ALA A 32 6.27 12.74 -10.33
N GLN A 33 5.93 14.01 -10.58
CA GLN A 33 5.63 14.52 -11.92
C GLN A 33 6.92 15.00 -12.60
N GLY A 34 7.67 14.07 -13.19
CA GLY A 34 8.81 14.40 -14.05
C GLY A 34 10.02 13.47 -13.85
N SER A 35 10.83 13.32 -14.90
CA SER A 35 11.94 12.35 -14.87
C SER A 35 12.98 12.62 -13.78
N ALA A 36 13.17 13.87 -13.36
CA ALA A 36 14.13 14.24 -12.31
C ALA A 36 13.62 13.90 -10.91
N GLU A 37 12.38 14.26 -10.58
CA GLU A 37 11.75 13.93 -9.30
C GLU A 37 11.58 12.42 -9.13
N VAL A 38 11.18 11.72 -10.20
CA VAL A 38 11.11 10.25 -10.22
C VAL A 38 12.48 9.64 -9.96
N ARG A 39 13.56 10.18 -10.56
CA ARG A 39 14.93 9.71 -10.33
C ARG A 39 15.38 9.98 -8.89
N GLU A 40 15.12 11.16 -8.36
CA GLU A 40 15.44 11.52 -6.98
C GLU A 40 14.72 10.60 -6.00
N TYR A 41 13.41 10.41 -6.18
CA TYR A 41 12.60 9.51 -5.38
C TYR A 41 13.13 8.06 -5.42
N ARG A 42 13.41 7.53 -6.63
CA ARG A 42 13.97 6.19 -6.79
C ARG A 42 15.34 6.04 -6.11
N ALA A 43 16.21 7.04 -6.25
CA ALA A 43 17.51 7.04 -5.60
C ALA A 43 17.38 7.10 -4.07
N ALA A 44 16.43 7.88 -3.57
CA ALA A 44 16.16 8.04 -2.15
C ALA A 44 15.70 6.73 -1.50
N ILE A 45 14.80 5.97 -2.13
CA ILE A 45 14.27 4.72 -1.58
C ILE A 45 15.19 3.50 -1.81
N ALA A 46 16.12 3.55 -2.77
CA ALA A 46 16.95 2.41 -3.15
C ALA A 46 17.63 1.67 -1.99
N PRO A 47 18.32 2.33 -1.04
CA PRO A 47 18.93 1.61 0.09
C PRO A 47 17.90 0.91 0.99
N TYR A 48 16.71 1.49 1.14
CA TYR A 48 15.63 0.93 1.96
C TYR A 48 14.94 -0.25 1.28
N VAL A 49 14.84 -0.23 -0.05
CA VAL A 49 14.40 -1.39 -0.84
C VAL A 49 15.37 -2.56 -0.66
N GLU A 50 16.68 -2.30 -0.70
CA GLU A 50 17.69 -3.34 -0.49
C GLU A 50 17.63 -3.91 0.95
N GLU A 51 17.40 -3.06 1.95
CA GLU A 51 17.19 -3.51 3.33
C GLU A 51 15.92 -4.35 3.50
N ALA A 52 14.80 -3.93 2.90
CA ALA A 52 13.55 -4.67 2.92
C ALA A 52 13.72 -6.05 2.25
N ARG A 53 14.42 -6.11 1.11
CA ARG A 53 14.74 -7.37 0.41
C ARG A 53 15.64 -8.28 1.24
N ARG A 54 16.61 -7.74 1.98
CA ARG A 54 17.49 -8.52 2.85
C ARG A 54 16.73 -9.19 4.00
N SER A 55 15.71 -8.51 4.54
CA SER A 55 14.90 -9.03 5.65
C SER A 55 13.70 -9.88 5.20
N TYR A 56 13.27 -9.74 3.95
CA TYR A 56 12.13 -10.45 3.37
C TYR A 56 12.17 -11.99 3.51
N PRO A 57 13.30 -12.71 3.34
CA PRO A 57 13.34 -14.17 3.53
C PRO A 57 12.83 -14.63 4.90
N ASN A 58 13.05 -13.85 5.96
CA ASN A 58 12.55 -14.14 7.30
C ASN A 58 11.04 -13.89 7.42
N ALA A 59 10.53 -12.81 6.81
CA ALA A 59 9.09 -12.54 6.75
C ALA A 59 8.34 -13.61 5.95
N ARG A 60 8.86 -13.95 4.77
CA ARG A 60 8.37 -15.03 3.91
C ARG A 60 8.30 -16.37 4.65
N LYS A 61 9.36 -16.74 5.37
CA LYS A 61 9.39 -17.98 6.17
C LYS A 61 8.22 -18.02 7.15
N ARG A 62 7.98 -16.94 7.89
CA ARG A 62 6.88 -16.86 8.86
C ARG A 62 5.51 -16.90 8.19
N TYR A 63 5.33 -16.20 7.06
CA TYR A 63 4.09 -16.30 6.29
C TYR A 63 3.80 -17.75 5.86
N LEU A 64 4.80 -18.46 5.32
CA LEU A 64 4.66 -19.85 4.90
C LEU A 64 4.44 -20.83 6.05
N SER A 65 4.91 -20.50 7.25
CA SER A 65 4.62 -21.26 8.47
C SER A 65 3.23 -20.97 9.07
N GLY A 66 2.50 -19.99 8.52
CA GLY A 66 1.25 -19.49 9.08
C GLY A 66 1.49 -18.33 10.04
N LEU A 67 0.91 -17.18 9.73
CA LEU A 67 0.91 -16.05 10.66
C LEU A 67 -0.10 -16.27 11.79
N PRO A 68 0.09 -15.64 12.97
CA PRO A 68 -0.91 -15.68 14.03
C PRO A 68 -2.25 -15.11 13.55
N PRO A 69 -3.38 -15.52 14.15
CA PRO A 69 -4.71 -15.05 13.75
C PRO A 69 -4.79 -13.51 13.67
N GLY A 70 -5.49 -13.02 12.65
CA GLY A 70 -5.71 -11.59 12.40
C GLY A 70 -4.49 -10.82 11.87
N HIS A 71 -3.32 -11.44 11.74
CA HIS A 71 -2.19 -10.80 11.08
C HIS A 71 -2.37 -10.83 9.55
N THR A 72 -1.94 -9.77 8.88
CA THR A 72 -1.99 -9.70 7.41
C THR A 72 -0.61 -9.42 6.85
N PHE A 73 -0.20 -10.21 5.85
CA PHE A 73 1.05 -9.99 5.12
C PHE A 73 0.79 -9.20 3.85
N PHE A 74 1.42 -8.02 3.78
CA PHE A 74 1.45 -7.17 2.61
C PHE A 74 2.85 -7.15 2.02
N VAL A 75 2.91 -6.95 0.71
CA VAL A 75 4.14 -6.66 -0.02
C VAL A 75 3.92 -5.43 -0.89
N VAL A 76 4.99 -4.67 -1.11
CA VAL A 76 4.97 -3.51 -1.99
C VAL A 76 5.66 -3.86 -3.29
N THR A 77 5.04 -3.51 -4.40
CA THR A 77 5.62 -3.62 -5.75
C THR A 77 5.21 -2.43 -6.62
N LYS A 78 5.67 -2.40 -7.87
CA LYS A 78 5.27 -1.39 -8.87
C LYS A 78 4.34 -2.00 -9.90
N LEU A 79 3.21 -1.34 -10.11
CA LEU A 79 2.42 -1.52 -11.32
C LEU A 79 3.01 -0.68 -12.44
N ARG A 80 2.84 -1.14 -13.67
CA ARG A 80 3.24 -0.39 -14.86
C ARG A 80 2.22 -0.57 -15.97
N ASP A 81 1.73 0.53 -16.54
CA ASP A 81 0.83 0.46 -17.68
C ASP A 81 1.58 0.48 -19.03
N ARG A 82 0.82 0.36 -20.12
CA ARG A 82 1.34 0.38 -21.49
C ARG A 82 1.99 1.70 -21.88
N LYS A 83 1.69 2.80 -21.18
CA LYS A 83 2.28 4.13 -21.42
C LYS A 83 3.59 4.30 -20.65
N GLY A 84 3.92 3.35 -19.77
CA GLY A 84 5.11 3.39 -18.93
C GLY A 84 4.92 4.17 -17.63
N THR A 85 3.68 4.55 -17.28
CA THR A 85 3.36 5.09 -15.97
C THR A 85 3.59 4.01 -14.92
N GLU A 86 4.22 4.35 -13.81
CA GLU A 86 4.49 3.45 -12.69
C GLU A 86 3.84 3.96 -11.41
N GLU A 87 3.34 3.05 -10.59
CA GLU A 87 2.73 3.36 -9.28
C GLU A 87 3.08 2.26 -8.29
N GLN A 88 3.48 2.65 -7.07
CA GLN A 88 3.73 1.70 -5.99
C GLN A 88 2.43 1.33 -5.30
N VAL A 89 2.25 0.03 -5.06
CA VAL A 89 1.02 -0.49 -4.46
C VAL A 89 1.31 -1.54 -3.40
N PHE A 90 0.44 -1.59 -2.40
CA PHE A 90 0.36 -2.70 -1.48
C PHE A 90 -0.44 -3.84 -2.10
N VAL A 91 0.04 -5.06 -1.91
CA VAL A 91 -0.63 -6.30 -2.29
C VAL A 91 -0.77 -7.18 -1.06
N VAL A 92 -2.00 -7.56 -0.70
CA VAL A 92 -2.27 -8.58 0.33
C VAL A 92 -1.87 -9.93 -0.23
N VAL A 93 -0.92 -10.60 0.39
CA VAL A 93 -0.36 -11.86 -0.12
C VAL A 93 -1.33 -13.01 0.11
N THR A 94 -1.73 -13.68 -0.98
CA THR A 94 -2.56 -14.89 -0.94
C THR A 94 -1.76 -16.16 -1.26
N SER A 95 -0.62 -16.05 -1.95
CA SER A 95 0.28 -17.18 -2.20
C SER A 95 1.72 -16.77 -2.49
N ILE A 96 2.67 -17.60 -2.08
CA ILE A 96 4.08 -17.52 -2.50
C ILE A 96 4.53 -18.91 -2.94
N ARG A 97 4.81 -19.10 -4.23
CA ARG A 97 5.22 -20.39 -4.81
C ARG A 97 6.13 -20.15 -6.01
N HIS A 98 7.14 -21.01 -6.17
CA HIS A 98 8.06 -21.00 -7.32
C HIS A 98 8.69 -19.62 -7.62
N GLY A 99 9.11 -18.88 -6.59
CA GLY A 99 9.73 -17.55 -6.77
C GLY A 99 8.74 -16.45 -7.16
N ARG A 100 7.43 -16.69 -7.04
CA ARG A 100 6.37 -15.73 -7.37
C ARG A 100 5.50 -15.43 -6.17
N ILE A 101 5.14 -14.17 -6.02
CA ILE A 101 4.16 -13.67 -5.07
C ILE A 101 2.86 -13.43 -5.83
N SER A 102 1.74 -13.88 -5.27
CA SER A 102 0.40 -13.59 -5.79
C SER A 102 -0.48 -13.07 -4.66
N GLY A 103 -1.37 -12.15 -4.99
CA GLY A 103 -2.20 -11.48 -4.00
C GLY A 103 -3.24 -10.56 -4.63
N GLN A 104 -3.92 -9.80 -3.78
CA GLN A 104 -4.88 -8.78 -4.20
C GLN A 104 -4.32 -7.38 -3.94
N ILE A 105 -4.47 -6.48 -4.91
CA ILE A 105 -4.11 -5.07 -4.74
C ILE A 105 -4.95 -4.46 -3.61
N ALA A 106 -4.29 -3.88 -2.60
CA ALA A 106 -4.94 -3.22 -1.47
C ALA A 106 -4.99 -1.69 -1.62
N SER A 107 -4.08 -1.11 -2.41
CA SER A 107 -4.06 0.32 -2.72
C SER A 107 -5.21 0.72 -3.64
N GLU A 108 -5.73 1.92 -3.45
CA GLU A 108 -6.50 2.60 -4.50
C GLU A 108 -5.53 3.01 -5.62
N ILE A 109 -5.92 2.81 -6.88
CA ILE A 109 -5.08 3.10 -8.04
C ILE A 109 -5.41 4.49 -8.57
N LEU A 110 -4.41 5.36 -8.70
CA LEU A 110 -4.62 6.74 -9.14
C LEU A 110 -4.10 7.02 -10.54
N GLY A 111 -2.88 6.58 -10.85
CA GLY A 111 -2.15 7.02 -12.05
C GLY A 111 -2.04 5.94 -13.13
N VAL A 112 -1.98 4.67 -12.73
CA VAL A 112 -1.72 3.57 -13.66
C VAL A 112 -3.02 3.00 -14.23
N SER A 113 -3.10 2.94 -15.56
CA SER A 113 -4.26 2.38 -16.25
C SER A 113 -4.27 0.84 -16.25
N GLY A 114 -5.48 0.25 -16.19
CA GLY A 114 -5.66 -1.21 -16.32
C GLY A 114 -5.61 -2.01 -15.03
N TYR A 115 -5.48 -1.34 -13.88
CA TYR A 115 -5.51 -1.95 -12.56
C TYR A 115 -6.54 -1.27 -11.67
N ARG A 116 -7.07 -2.02 -10.70
CA ARG A 116 -7.97 -1.54 -9.65
C ARG A 116 -7.66 -2.23 -8.33
N LYS A 117 -8.08 -1.62 -7.23
CA LYS A 117 -8.09 -2.27 -5.93
C LYS A 117 -8.90 -3.57 -5.98
N GLY A 118 -8.40 -4.62 -5.34
CA GLY A 118 -8.98 -5.95 -5.32
C GLY A 118 -8.56 -6.85 -6.49
N ASP A 119 -7.98 -6.28 -7.55
CA ASP A 119 -7.47 -7.08 -8.67
C ASP A 119 -6.40 -8.05 -8.20
N THR A 120 -6.42 -9.25 -8.78
CA THR A 120 -5.34 -10.22 -8.55
C THR A 120 -4.08 -9.75 -9.27
N HIS A 121 -2.97 -9.71 -8.54
CA HIS A 121 -1.68 -9.33 -9.08
C HIS A 121 -0.64 -10.39 -8.71
N SER A 122 0.22 -10.75 -9.67
CA SER A 122 1.25 -11.77 -9.50
C SER A 122 2.57 -11.30 -10.12
N PHE A 123 3.64 -11.39 -9.36
CA PHE A 123 4.96 -10.85 -9.73
C PHE A 123 6.09 -11.71 -9.16
N SER A 124 7.30 -11.53 -9.66
CA SER A 124 8.50 -12.22 -9.17
C SER A 124 8.90 -11.71 -7.79
N GLU A 125 9.42 -12.58 -6.91
CA GLU A 125 9.98 -12.16 -5.61
C GLU A 125 11.10 -11.09 -5.79
N GLY A 126 11.77 -11.04 -6.96
CA GLY A 126 12.76 -10.01 -7.30
C GLY A 126 12.18 -8.61 -7.61
N GLU A 127 10.87 -8.49 -7.81
CA GLU A 127 10.17 -7.21 -8.03
C GLU A 127 9.60 -6.63 -6.72
N LEU A 128 9.81 -7.31 -5.58
CA LEU A 128 9.46 -6.81 -4.26
C LEU A 128 10.26 -5.55 -3.93
N MET A 129 9.57 -4.54 -3.43
CA MET A 129 10.16 -3.28 -2.97
C MET A 129 10.19 -3.18 -1.45
N ASP A 130 9.13 -3.63 -0.79
CA ASP A 130 9.01 -3.66 0.66
C ASP A 130 8.06 -4.78 1.10
N TRP A 131 7.99 -5.04 2.40
CA TRP A 131 7.06 -5.97 3.00
C TRP A 131 6.58 -5.46 4.35
N VAL A 132 5.33 -5.78 4.71
CA VAL A 132 4.71 -5.37 5.97
C VAL A 132 3.89 -6.52 6.54
N ILE A 133 4.11 -6.86 7.80
CA ILE A 133 3.14 -7.65 8.56
C ILE A 133 2.41 -6.70 9.50
N THR A 134 1.10 -6.61 9.32
CA THR A 134 0.23 -5.85 10.22
C THR A 134 -0.35 -6.77 11.28
N ARG A 135 -0.45 -6.27 12.51
CA ARG A 135 -1.07 -6.97 13.65
C ARG A 135 -2.48 -6.45 13.90
N PRO A 136 -3.33 -7.21 14.61
CA PRO A 136 -4.69 -6.77 14.97
C PRO A 136 -4.73 -5.47 15.79
N ASP A 137 -3.69 -5.20 16.58
CA ASP A 137 -3.56 -3.97 17.38
C ASP A 137 -3.13 -2.74 16.56
N GLY A 138 -2.94 -2.91 15.25
CA GLY A 138 -2.53 -1.85 14.34
C GLY A 138 -1.02 -1.67 14.22
N THR A 139 -0.21 -2.37 15.02
CA THR A 139 1.26 -2.29 14.91
C THR A 139 1.76 -3.00 13.66
N GLU A 140 2.92 -2.55 13.19
CA GLU A 140 3.53 -3.03 11.95
C GLU A 140 4.92 -3.61 12.21
N GLU A 141 5.26 -4.61 11.41
CA GLU A 141 6.60 -5.14 11.27
C GLU A 141 7.07 -5.00 9.83
N GLY A 142 8.36 -4.71 9.61
CA GLY A 142 8.87 -4.35 8.30
C GLY A 142 8.55 -2.89 7.99
N ASN A 143 8.03 -2.63 6.79
CA ASN A 143 7.67 -1.30 6.27
C ASN A 143 8.86 -0.34 6.25
N VAL A 144 10.03 -0.82 5.82
CA VAL A 144 11.27 -0.05 5.89
C VAL A 144 11.24 1.13 4.91
N VAL A 145 10.71 0.92 3.71
CA VAL A 145 10.56 1.97 2.69
C VAL A 145 9.48 2.96 3.12
N GLY A 146 8.33 2.48 3.61
CA GLY A 146 7.25 3.37 4.06
C GLY A 146 7.68 4.29 5.21
N LYS A 147 8.35 3.73 6.23
CA LYS A 147 8.90 4.51 7.35
C LYS A 147 9.91 5.57 6.90
N PHE A 148 10.76 5.24 5.93
CA PHE A 148 11.65 6.23 5.33
C PHE A 148 10.87 7.34 4.61
N LEU A 149 9.87 6.97 3.80
CA LEU A 149 9.07 7.92 3.03
C LEU A 149 8.31 8.90 3.94
N ASP A 150 7.78 8.43 5.07
CA ASP A 150 7.12 9.28 6.06
C ASP A 150 8.04 10.40 6.56
N GLU A 151 9.29 10.07 6.90
CA GLU A 151 10.28 11.04 7.34
C GLU A 151 10.76 11.93 6.19
N TRP A 152 11.03 11.34 5.03
CA TRP A 152 11.48 12.06 3.85
C TRP A 152 10.47 13.12 3.40
N GLN A 153 9.18 12.79 3.38
CA GLN A 153 8.11 13.74 3.03
C GLN A 153 8.00 14.89 4.05
N LYS A 154 8.14 14.61 5.36
CA LYS A 154 8.13 15.66 6.40
C LYS A 154 9.24 16.68 6.18
N THR A 155 10.43 16.25 5.75
CA THR A 155 11.54 17.18 5.47
C THR A 155 11.28 18.07 4.26
N ARG A 156 10.56 17.56 3.24
CA ARG A 156 10.24 18.31 2.02
C ARG A 156 9.08 19.28 2.20
N ARG A 157 8.07 18.95 3.01
CA ARG A 157 6.95 19.84 3.33
C ARG A 157 7.33 21.07 4.16
N ARG A 158 8.51 21.04 4.79
CA ARG A 158 9.03 22.13 5.63
C ARG A 158 9.88 23.15 4.86
N LYS A 159 10.12 22.93 3.56
CA LYS A 159 10.79 23.87 2.67
C LYS A 159 9.77 24.59 1.81
#